data_AF-A0A7C7ZM50-F1
#
_entry.id   AF-A0A7C7ZM50-F1
#
_cell.length_a   1.000
_cell.length_b   1.000
_cell.length_c   1.000
_cell.angle_alpha   90.00
_cell.angle_beta   90.00
_cell.angle_gamma   90.00
#
_symmetry.space_group_name_H-M   'P 1'
#
loop_
_entity.id
_entity.type
_entity.pdbx_description
1 polymer ?
#
loop_
_entity_poly.entity_id
_entity_poly.type
_entity_poly.pdbx_seq_one_letter_code
_entity_poly.pdbx_strand_id
1 'polypeptide(L)'
;MERALFEQTRWSKWSVVNLLAGAIWISQLANVGPLAGIPFWILGTAFLASGLSQLLWPGDDRITHTGALAGILGALIALPYLIVLDFGTIVLLFGSAIAAAWAAGRVAFELEPHYADVPVPDATPQLFAKVAIDEAILGFEQFRSTGFALDGTLERVIDEMQQTHALFMREGFFEKPLNYHLSPPDLDAPEIRRESIGSHSVEMLRFESGYAPAEGEPGRDRWLSYEACRDARAYVLRHEGEPRPWMICTNGYRMGHARIDVGLFERFHTLLGLNVLIPVLPLHGPRRMGWQSGTGFLGIDVVDTLHAEAQSIWDMQRLLSWVHRQDATAVGAFGLSLGGYTTAVFASVVEDLACAIPGIPLADIPRMLSRHASAHQMRYAMTKGYDLERVSEILRVVSPLVLEPKVPLGGRMIFGATADRLVAPDHVRDLWRHWDEPEIVWYDGAHVTFGSERRVWSGVDRILSENGMSI
;
A
#
# COMPACT_ATOMS: atom_id res chain seq x y z
N MET A 1 -13.84 -28.27 -10.95
CA MET A 1 -14.38 -26.89 -10.91
C MET A 1 -13.26 -25.91 -10.58
N GLU A 2 -12.43 -26.17 -9.56
CA GLU A 2 -11.22 -25.37 -9.25
C GLU A 2 -10.24 -25.24 -10.44
N ARG A 3 -9.95 -26.33 -11.16
CA ARG A 3 -9.05 -26.30 -12.33
C ARG A 3 -9.49 -25.35 -13.44
N ALA A 4 -10.80 -25.16 -13.62
CA ALA A 4 -11.36 -24.32 -14.69
C ALA A 4 -11.43 -22.82 -14.30
N LEU A 5 -11.28 -22.50 -13.01
CA LEU A 5 -11.38 -21.13 -12.50
C LEU A 5 -10.10 -20.32 -12.76
N PHE A 6 -8.96 -21.01 -12.89
CA PHE A 6 -7.63 -20.44 -13.15
C PHE A 6 -7.08 -20.83 -14.53
N GLU A 7 -7.91 -21.38 -15.41
CA GLU A 7 -7.53 -21.63 -16.80
C GLU A 7 -7.34 -20.30 -17.52
N GLN A 8 -6.08 -19.93 -17.80
CA GLN A 8 -5.75 -18.71 -18.52
C GLN A 8 -6.20 -18.83 -19.98
N THR A 9 -7.36 -18.26 -20.28
CA THR A 9 -7.86 -18.20 -21.65
C THR A 9 -7.02 -17.23 -22.48
N ARG A 10 -6.71 -17.61 -23.73
CA ARG A 10 -5.96 -16.74 -24.64
C ARG A 10 -6.70 -15.43 -24.92
N TRP A 11 -8.03 -15.43 -24.90
CA TRP A 11 -8.83 -14.23 -25.13
C TRP A 11 -10.00 -14.23 -24.16
N SER A 12 -10.24 -13.09 -23.49
CA SER A 12 -11.43 -12.95 -22.66
C SER A 12 -12.60 -12.40 -23.45
N LYS A 13 -13.73 -13.11 -23.43
CA LYS A 13 -15.01 -12.65 -24.01
C LYS A 13 -15.51 -11.35 -23.37
N TRP A 14 -15.05 -11.02 -22.16
CA TRP A 14 -15.45 -9.83 -21.42
C TRP A 14 -14.88 -8.53 -21.99
N SER A 15 -13.86 -8.63 -22.85
CA SER A 15 -13.34 -7.51 -23.63
C SER A 15 -14.41 -6.78 -24.46
N VAL A 16 -15.44 -7.51 -24.91
CA VAL A 16 -16.57 -6.95 -25.66
C VAL A 16 -17.32 -5.87 -24.87
N VAL A 17 -17.34 -5.96 -23.54
CA VAL A 17 -18.05 -4.99 -22.69
C VAL A 17 -17.37 -3.63 -22.76
N ASN A 18 -16.03 -3.61 -22.71
CA ASN A 18 -15.24 -2.38 -22.89
C ASN A 18 -15.38 -1.85 -24.33
N LEU A 19 -15.38 -2.71 -25.35
CA LEU A 19 -15.62 -2.26 -26.74
C LEU A 19 -16.99 -1.60 -26.93
N LEU A 20 -18.04 -2.21 -26.38
CA LEU A 20 -19.40 -1.67 -26.44
C LEU A 20 -19.51 -0.35 -25.67
N ALA A 21 -18.91 -0.25 -24.47
CA ALA A 21 -18.85 1.01 -23.73
C ALA A 21 -18.15 2.10 -24.54
N GLY A 22 -17.00 1.80 -25.16
CA GLY A 22 -16.30 2.73 -26.04
C GLY A 22 -17.15 3.23 -27.20
N ALA A 23 -17.87 2.33 -27.88
CA ALA A 23 -18.78 2.68 -28.97
C ALA A 23 -19.95 3.56 -28.49
N ILE A 24 -20.55 3.23 -27.35
CA ILE A 24 -21.63 4.02 -26.72
C ILE A 24 -21.15 5.44 -26.40
N TRP A 25 -19.99 5.58 -25.77
CA TRP A 25 -19.46 6.88 -25.38
C TRP A 25 -19.11 7.73 -26.60
N ILE A 26 -18.45 7.15 -27.62
CA ILE A 26 -18.12 7.88 -28.84
C ILE A 26 -19.38 8.27 -29.65
N SER A 27 -20.43 7.44 -29.64
CA SER A 27 -21.66 7.75 -30.38
C SER A 27 -22.38 8.99 -29.86
N GLN A 28 -22.16 9.38 -28.58
CA GLN A 28 -22.77 10.57 -27.99
C GLN A 28 -22.04 11.87 -28.34
N LEU A 29 -20.89 11.82 -29.02
CA LEU A 29 -20.12 13.01 -29.38
C LEU A 29 -20.90 14.00 -30.24
N ALA A 30 -21.79 13.52 -31.12
CA ALA A 30 -22.64 14.40 -31.93
C ALA A 30 -23.72 15.12 -31.11
N ASN A 31 -24.05 14.59 -29.93
CA ASN A 31 -25.08 15.12 -29.03
C ASN A 31 -24.50 16.11 -28.00
N VAL A 32 -23.19 16.28 -27.96
CA VAL A 32 -22.48 17.22 -27.07
C VAL A 32 -21.61 18.17 -27.89
N GLY A 33 -21.47 19.42 -27.45
CA GLY A 33 -20.60 20.38 -28.14
C GLY A 33 -19.12 19.95 -28.12
N PRO A 34 -18.25 20.47 -29.00
CA PRO A 34 -16.86 19.99 -29.16
C PRO A 34 -16.04 19.96 -27.86
N LEU A 35 -16.15 21.00 -27.03
CA LEU A 35 -15.47 21.08 -25.73
C LEU A 35 -16.09 20.13 -24.70
N ALA A 36 -17.42 20.04 -24.66
CA ALA A 36 -18.14 19.13 -23.78
C ALA A 36 -17.97 17.65 -24.19
N GLY A 37 -17.54 17.38 -25.43
CA GLY A 37 -17.22 16.05 -25.93
C GLY A 37 -15.81 15.56 -25.56
N ILE A 38 -14.93 16.38 -25.01
CA ILE A 38 -13.56 15.96 -24.66
C ILE A 38 -13.56 14.76 -23.69
N PRO A 39 -14.33 14.75 -22.58
CA PRO A 39 -14.37 13.59 -21.70
C PRO A 39 -14.88 12.32 -22.40
N PHE A 40 -15.82 12.48 -23.34
CA PHE A 40 -16.38 11.37 -24.12
C PHE A 40 -15.34 10.78 -25.07
N TRP A 41 -14.53 11.63 -25.71
CA TRP A 41 -13.39 11.18 -26.50
C TRP A 41 -12.36 10.43 -25.66
N ILE A 42 -11.96 10.98 -24.52
CA ILE A 42 -10.94 10.39 -23.65
C ILE A 42 -11.41 9.03 -23.13
N LEU A 43 -12.59 8.98 -22.52
CA LEU A 43 -13.13 7.76 -21.91
C LEU A 43 -13.52 6.72 -22.96
N GLY A 44 -14.20 7.15 -24.04
CA GLY A 44 -14.55 6.27 -25.15
C GLY A 44 -13.32 5.63 -25.80
N THR A 45 -12.26 6.39 -26.00
CA THR A 45 -10.98 5.87 -26.52
C THR A 45 -10.31 4.93 -25.51
N ALA A 46 -10.33 5.25 -24.22
CA ALA A 46 -9.76 4.37 -23.18
C ALA A 46 -10.49 3.02 -23.10
N PHE A 47 -11.81 3.02 -23.20
CA PHE A 47 -12.61 1.79 -23.28
C PHE A 47 -12.31 0.97 -24.54
N LEU A 48 -12.26 1.60 -25.71
CA LEU A 48 -11.90 0.92 -26.95
C LEU A 48 -10.48 0.36 -26.89
N ALA A 49 -9.52 1.14 -26.37
CA ALA A 49 -8.13 0.73 -26.22
C ALA A 49 -8.02 -0.46 -25.26
N SER A 50 -8.70 -0.44 -24.12
CA SER A 50 -8.71 -1.56 -23.18
C SER A 50 -9.32 -2.82 -23.83
N GLY A 51 -10.52 -2.70 -24.40
CA GLY A 51 -11.22 -3.83 -25.03
C GLY A 51 -10.47 -4.44 -26.21
N LEU A 52 -9.94 -3.61 -27.13
CA LEU A 52 -9.16 -4.07 -28.27
C LEU A 52 -7.83 -4.70 -27.84
N SER A 53 -7.15 -4.09 -26.86
CA SER A 53 -5.87 -4.61 -26.37
C SER A 53 -6.04 -5.96 -25.68
N GLN A 54 -7.14 -6.20 -24.94
CA GLN A 54 -7.42 -7.52 -24.37
C GLN A 54 -7.61 -8.60 -25.46
N LEU A 55 -8.11 -8.22 -26.64
CA LEU A 55 -8.27 -9.13 -27.77
C LEU A 55 -7.01 -9.34 -28.61
N LEU A 56 -6.03 -8.43 -28.55
CA LEU A 56 -4.82 -8.49 -29.37
C LEU A 56 -3.58 -8.91 -28.56
N TRP A 57 -3.49 -8.42 -27.33
CA TRP A 57 -2.34 -8.55 -26.43
C TRP A 57 -2.80 -8.99 -25.02
N PRO A 58 -3.41 -10.17 -24.90
CA PRO A 58 -3.83 -10.72 -23.61
C PRO A 58 -2.63 -10.90 -22.67
N GLY A 59 -2.85 -10.66 -21.36
CA GLY A 59 -1.86 -10.93 -20.32
C GLY A 59 -1.02 -9.72 -19.86
N ASP A 60 -1.22 -8.51 -20.41
CA ASP A 60 -0.72 -7.28 -19.77
C ASP A 60 -1.80 -6.71 -18.84
N ASP A 61 -1.57 -6.79 -17.53
CA ASP A 61 -2.49 -6.32 -16.48
C ASP A 61 -2.79 -4.81 -16.60
N ARG A 62 -1.92 -4.03 -17.25
CA ARG A 62 -2.17 -2.59 -17.48
C ARG A 62 -3.40 -2.32 -18.34
N ILE A 63 -3.81 -3.32 -19.12
CA ILE A 63 -4.99 -3.21 -19.97
C ILE A 63 -6.27 -3.20 -19.11
N THR A 64 -6.36 -4.04 -18.09
CA THR A 64 -7.51 -4.07 -17.16
C THR A 64 -7.50 -2.86 -16.24
N HIS A 65 -6.33 -2.41 -15.79
CA HIS A 65 -6.19 -1.15 -15.06
C HIS A 65 -6.81 0.04 -15.81
N THR A 66 -6.53 0.15 -17.12
CA THR A 66 -7.06 1.22 -17.98
C THR A 66 -8.59 1.15 -18.09
N GLY A 67 -9.14 -0.04 -18.32
CA GLY A 67 -10.59 -0.25 -18.44
C GLY A 67 -11.33 0.03 -17.13
N ALA A 68 -10.77 -0.40 -16.00
CA ALA A 68 -11.32 -0.15 -14.68
C ALA A 68 -11.32 1.34 -14.32
N LEU A 69 -10.19 2.03 -14.52
CA LEU A 69 -10.09 3.48 -14.28
C LEU A 69 -11.07 4.27 -15.16
N ALA A 70 -11.12 3.96 -16.46
CA ALA A 70 -12.07 4.60 -17.37
C ALA A 70 -13.53 4.32 -16.96
N GLY A 71 -13.83 3.12 -16.49
CA GLY A 71 -15.16 2.76 -15.99
C GLY A 71 -15.60 3.56 -14.76
N ILE A 72 -14.74 3.66 -13.75
CA ILE A 72 -15.05 4.44 -12.54
C ILE A 72 -15.13 5.94 -12.86
N LEU A 73 -14.16 6.49 -13.59
CA LEU A 73 -14.20 7.90 -14.00
C LEU A 73 -15.40 8.20 -14.89
N GLY A 74 -15.75 7.30 -15.80
CA GLY A 74 -16.91 7.44 -16.68
C GLY A 74 -18.22 7.46 -15.91
N ALA A 75 -18.39 6.61 -14.90
CA ALA A 75 -19.57 6.63 -14.06
C ALA A 75 -19.73 7.98 -13.31
N LEU A 76 -18.62 8.54 -12.79
CA LEU A 76 -18.63 9.85 -12.13
C LEU A 76 -18.87 11.01 -13.12
N ILE A 77 -18.18 10.97 -14.27
CA ILE A 77 -18.25 12.00 -15.31
C ILE A 77 -19.61 12.02 -16.01
N ALA A 78 -20.34 10.91 -16.05
CA ALA A 78 -21.69 10.88 -16.63
C ALA A 78 -22.68 11.76 -15.83
N LEU A 79 -22.52 11.89 -14.51
CA LEU A 79 -23.52 12.55 -13.65
C LEU A 79 -23.73 14.05 -13.96
N PRO A 80 -22.68 14.89 -14.13
CA PRO A 80 -22.86 16.28 -14.53
C PRO A 80 -23.61 16.47 -15.86
N TYR A 81 -23.61 15.48 -16.77
CA TYR A 81 -24.28 15.61 -18.07
C TYR A 81 -25.80 15.43 -18.01
N LEU A 82 -26.38 15.15 -16.83
CA LEU A 82 -27.83 15.18 -16.60
C LEU A 82 -28.48 16.51 -16.96
N ILE A 83 -27.69 17.60 -17.00
CA ILE A 83 -28.19 18.94 -17.37
C ILE A 83 -28.22 19.19 -18.88
N VAL A 84 -27.55 18.33 -19.68
CA VAL A 84 -27.38 18.51 -21.14
C VAL A 84 -27.98 17.36 -21.93
N LEU A 85 -27.95 16.14 -21.40
CA LEU A 85 -28.41 14.92 -22.06
C LEU A 85 -29.69 14.41 -21.41
N ASP A 86 -30.46 13.61 -22.15
CA ASP A 86 -31.66 12.98 -21.62
C ASP A 86 -31.31 11.87 -20.61
N PHE A 87 -32.28 11.57 -19.73
CA PHE A 87 -32.11 10.58 -18.67
C PHE A 87 -31.73 9.19 -19.20
N GLY A 88 -32.29 8.76 -20.33
CA GLY A 88 -31.98 7.45 -20.93
C GLY A 88 -30.53 7.36 -21.37
N THR A 89 -30.02 8.42 -22.00
CA THR A 89 -28.60 8.52 -22.38
C THR A 89 -27.68 8.49 -21.15
N ILE A 90 -28.02 9.16 -20.05
CA ILE A 90 -27.22 9.09 -18.82
C ILE A 90 -27.22 7.69 -18.21
N VAL A 91 -28.38 7.03 -18.14
CA VAL A 91 -28.47 5.64 -17.66
C VAL A 91 -27.59 4.72 -18.52
N LEU A 92 -27.58 4.92 -19.83
CA LEU A 92 -26.75 4.14 -20.76
C LEU A 92 -25.25 4.40 -20.55
N LEU A 93 -24.82 5.66 -20.41
CA LEU A 93 -23.42 6.02 -20.16
C LEU A 93 -22.93 5.51 -18.81
N PHE A 94 -23.70 5.75 -17.74
CA PHE A 94 -23.38 5.29 -16.40
C PHE A 94 -23.35 3.76 -16.35
N GLY A 95 -24.38 3.09 -16.87
CA GLY A 95 -24.48 1.63 -16.88
C GLY A 95 -23.37 0.97 -17.69
N SER A 96 -23.03 1.52 -18.86
CA SER A 96 -21.92 0.99 -19.68
C SER A 96 -20.56 1.19 -19.00
N ALA A 97 -20.33 2.32 -18.31
CA ALA A 97 -19.09 2.57 -17.59
C ALA A 97 -18.93 1.62 -16.38
N ILE A 98 -19.98 1.41 -15.59
CA ILE A 98 -19.97 0.42 -14.49
C ILE A 98 -19.76 -1.00 -15.01
N ALA A 99 -20.44 -1.38 -16.09
CA ALA A 99 -20.26 -2.69 -16.71
C ALA A 99 -18.84 -2.89 -17.24
N ALA A 100 -18.23 -1.86 -17.84
CA ALA A 100 -16.85 -1.89 -18.31
C ALA A 100 -15.85 -2.05 -17.16
N ALA A 101 -16.04 -1.33 -16.04
CA ALA A 101 -15.20 -1.47 -14.86
C ALA A 101 -15.29 -2.88 -14.28
N TRP A 102 -16.51 -3.39 -14.11
CA TRP A 102 -16.76 -4.75 -13.64
C TRP A 102 -16.14 -5.81 -14.56
N ALA A 103 -16.26 -5.65 -15.88
CA ALA A 103 -15.65 -6.55 -16.84
C ALA A 103 -14.13 -6.53 -16.75
N ALA A 104 -13.52 -5.36 -16.57
CA ALA A 104 -12.08 -5.25 -16.34
C ALA A 104 -11.65 -5.98 -15.06
N GLY A 105 -12.36 -5.78 -13.94
CA GLY A 105 -12.09 -6.50 -12.69
C GLY A 105 -12.26 -8.01 -12.82
N ARG A 106 -13.25 -8.47 -13.60
CA ARG A 106 -13.41 -9.90 -13.91
C ARG A 106 -12.25 -10.46 -14.72
N VAL A 107 -11.80 -9.75 -15.75
CA VAL A 107 -10.65 -10.17 -16.56
C VAL A 107 -9.39 -10.22 -15.71
N ALA A 108 -9.16 -9.21 -14.86
CA ALA A 108 -8.02 -9.16 -13.96
C ALA A 108 -8.03 -10.34 -12.97
N PHE A 109 -9.21 -10.69 -12.43
CA PHE A 109 -9.39 -11.87 -11.61
C PHE A 109 -9.04 -13.18 -12.36
N GLU A 110 -9.52 -13.32 -13.61
CA GLU A 110 -9.26 -14.52 -14.45
C GLU A 110 -7.77 -14.64 -14.86
N LEU A 111 -7.03 -13.53 -14.93
CA LEU A 111 -5.61 -13.49 -15.28
C LEU A 111 -4.69 -13.78 -14.08
N GLU A 112 -5.13 -13.47 -12.85
CA GLU A 112 -4.30 -13.64 -11.67
C GLU A 112 -3.98 -15.13 -11.42
N PRO A 113 -2.70 -15.49 -11.26
CA PRO A 113 -2.35 -16.84 -10.87
C PRO A 113 -2.86 -17.16 -9.47
N HIS A 114 -3.27 -18.40 -9.27
CA HIS A 114 -3.53 -18.90 -7.93
C HIS A 114 -2.21 -19.22 -7.22
N TYR A 115 -2.08 -18.74 -5.98
CA TYR A 115 -0.93 -18.98 -5.14
C TYR A 115 -1.19 -20.17 -4.21
N ALA A 116 -0.23 -21.09 -4.10
CA ALA A 116 -0.31 -22.20 -3.15
C ALA A 116 -0.51 -21.68 -1.72
N ASP A 117 -1.30 -22.40 -0.93
CA ASP A 117 -1.69 -22.10 0.46
C ASP A 117 -2.40 -20.76 0.69
N VAL A 118 -2.89 -20.14 -0.38
CA VAL A 118 -3.89 -19.07 -0.32
C VAL A 118 -5.26 -19.70 -0.61
N PRO A 119 -6.33 -19.36 0.14
CA PRO A 119 -7.66 -19.87 -0.17
C PRO A 119 -8.12 -19.47 -1.57
N VAL A 120 -8.80 -20.38 -2.26
CA VAL A 120 -9.41 -20.11 -3.58
C VAL A 120 -10.57 -19.11 -3.38
N PRO A 121 -10.52 -17.92 -4.02
CA PRO A 121 -11.62 -16.96 -3.96
C PRO A 121 -12.88 -17.47 -4.68
N ASP A 122 -14.05 -17.03 -4.18
CA ASP A 122 -15.33 -17.34 -4.83
C ASP A 122 -15.55 -16.38 -6.01
N ALA A 123 -15.68 -16.95 -7.22
CA ALA A 123 -15.90 -16.17 -8.45
C ALA A 123 -17.30 -15.54 -8.51
N THR A 124 -17.53 -14.48 -7.74
CA THR A 124 -18.79 -13.76 -7.62
C THR A 124 -18.78 -12.42 -8.34
N PRO A 125 -19.92 -11.93 -8.83
CA PRO A 125 -20.01 -10.57 -9.40
C PRO A 125 -19.55 -9.48 -8.43
N GLN A 126 -19.78 -9.67 -7.13
CA GLN A 126 -19.36 -8.75 -6.06
C GLN A 126 -17.84 -8.71 -5.96
N LEU A 127 -17.17 -9.86 -5.99
CA LEU A 127 -15.71 -9.92 -5.95
C LEU A 127 -15.10 -9.20 -7.16
N PHE A 128 -15.63 -9.40 -8.37
CA PHE A 128 -15.11 -8.71 -9.56
C PHE A 128 -15.27 -7.18 -9.46
N ALA A 129 -16.35 -6.70 -8.83
CA ALA A 129 -16.51 -5.28 -8.55
C ALA A 129 -15.47 -4.77 -7.53
N LYS A 130 -15.14 -5.57 -6.50
CA LYS A 130 -14.05 -5.25 -5.55
C LYS A 130 -12.70 -5.18 -6.28
N VAL A 131 -12.38 -6.16 -7.12
CA VAL A 131 -11.16 -6.21 -7.93
C VAL A 131 -11.07 -5.00 -8.87
N ALA A 132 -12.19 -4.57 -9.46
CA ALA A 132 -12.21 -3.38 -10.32
C ALA A 132 -11.78 -2.09 -9.59
N ILE A 133 -11.98 -2.00 -8.27
CA ILE A 133 -11.52 -0.86 -7.47
C ILE A 133 -9.99 -0.83 -7.42
N ASP A 134 -9.37 -1.97 -7.09
CA ASP A 134 -7.92 -2.11 -7.07
C ASP A 134 -7.31 -1.81 -8.46
N GLU A 135 -7.90 -2.37 -9.51
CA GLU A 135 -7.47 -2.14 -10.90
C GLU A 135 -7.54 -0.66 -11.28
N ALA A 136 -8.57 0.07 -10.85
CA ALA A 136 -8.68 1.50 -11.10
C ALA A 136 -7.61 2.31 -10.34
N ILE A 137 -7.28 1.91 -9.11
CA ILE A 137 -6.17 2.52 -8.34
C ILE A 137 -4.84 2.30 -9.07
N LEU A 138 -4.57 1.08 -9.52
CA LEU A 138 -3.37 0.76 -10.31
C LEU A 138 -3.35 1.50 -11.65
N GLY A 139 -4.51 1.70 -12.28
CA GLY A 139 -4.66 2.54 -13.47
C GLY A 139 -4.28 3.99 -13.23
N PHE A 140 -4.61 4.53 -12.06
CA PHE A 140 -4.19 5.87 -11.67
C PHE A 140 -2.68 5.95 -11.40
N GLU A 141 -2.10 4.95 -10.73
CA GLU A 141 -0.66 4.92 -10.40
C GLU A 141 0.24 4.80 -11.64
N GLN A 142 -0.26 4.24 -12.76
CA GLN A 142 0.51 4.14 -14.00
C GLN A 142 0.98 5.47 -14.57
N PHE A 143 0.26 6.58 -14.33
CA PHE A 143 0.59 7.87 -14.94
C PHE A 143 1.87 8.51 -14.37
N ARG A 144 2.38 8.07 -13.21
CA ARG A 144 3.54 8.70 -12.56
C ARG A 144 4.48 7.77 -11.80
N SER A 145 4.02 6.60 -11.37
CA SER A 145 4.71 5.83 -10.32
C SER A 145 5.51 4.63 -10.83
N THR A 146 5.38 4.29 -12.12
CA THR A 146 5.88 3.03 -12.67
C THR A 146 7.18 3.16 -13.47
N GLY A 147 7.71 4.38 -13.62
CA GLY A 147 8.84 4.69 -14.48
C GLY A 147 9.90 5.60 -13.85
N PHE A 148 11.02 5.78 -14.56
CA PHE A 148 12.11 6.67 -14.14
C PHE A 148 12.56 7.60 -15.28
N ALA A 149 13.19 8.71 -14.91
CA ALA A 149 13.76 9.67 -15.84
C ALA A 149 15.11 9.19 -16.38
N LEU A 150 15.42 9.54 -17.64
CA LEU A 150 16.71 9.26 -18.29
C LEU A 150 17.66 10.46 -18.15
N ASP A 151 17.89 10.88 -16.91
CA ASP A 151 18.67 12.07 -16.54
C ASP A 151 19.95 11.76 -15.75
N GLY A 152 20.37 10.48 -15.75
CA GLY A 152 21.47 9.98 -14.92
C GLY A 152 21.01 9.33 -13.61
N THR A 153 19.71 9.41 -13.27
CA THR A 153 19.14 8.77 -12.07
C THR A 153 19.40 7.26 -12.06
N LEU A 154 19.21 6.58 -13.19
CA LEU A 154 19.39 5.13 -13.27
C LEU A 154 20.85 4.73 -13.03
N GLU A 155 21.79 5.41 -13.66
CA GLU A 155 23.23 5.15 -13.53
C GLU A 155 23.68 5.34 -12.07
N ARG A 156 23.22 6.42 -11.43
CA ARG A 156 23.46 6.67 -10.00
C ARG A 156 22.88 5.55 -9.13
N VAL A 157 21.64 5.16 -9.36
CA VAL A 157 20.98 4.10 -8.56
C VAL A 157 21.73 2.78 -8.69
N ILE A 158 22.22 2.43 -9.88
CA ILE A 158 23.01 1.21 -10.09
C ILE A 158 24.34 1.27 -9.33
N ASP A 159 25.02 2.41 -9.36
CA ASP A 159 26.28 2.64 -8.63
C ASP A 159 26.07 2.60 -7.11
N GLU A 160 25.08 3.33 -6.59
CA GLU A 160 24.73 3.31 -5.16
C GLU A 160 24.32 1.89 -4.71
N MET A 161 23.55 1.15 -5.52
CA MET A 161 23.20 -0.24 -5.25
C MET A 161 24.45 -1.12 -5.09
N GLN A 162 25.41 -1.02 -6.01
CA GLN A 162 26.66 -1.79 -5.94
C GLN A 162 27.49 -1.42 -4.70
N GLN A 163 27.60 -0.13 -4.40
CA GLN A 163 28.31 0.36 -3.22
C GLN A 163 27.64 -0.08 -1.91
N THR A 164 26.31 -0.03 -1.83
CA THR A 164 25.56 -0.44 -0.64
C THR A 164 25.70 -1.93 -0.40
N HIS A 165 25.61 -2.74 -1.46
CA HIS A 165 25.87 -4.17 -1.35
C HIS A 165 27.28 -4.46 -0.83
N ALA A 166 28.31 -3.80 -1.37
CA ALA A 166 29.69 -3.97 -0.92
C ALA A 166 29.89 -3.51 0.54
N LEU A 167 29.23 -2.43 0.95
CA LEU A 167 29.19 -1.97 2.34
C LEU A 167 28.58 -3.04 3.25
N PHE A 168 27.40 -3.55 2.90
CA PHE A 168 26.65 -4.49 3.73
C PHE A 168 27.38 -5.83 3.89
N MET A 169 28.04 -6.31 2.84
CA MET A 169 28.98 -7.45 2.91
C MET A 169 30.10 -7.20 3.93
N ARG A 170 30.71 -6.02 3.90
CA ARG A 170 31.86 -5.69 4.74
C ARG A 170 31.47 -5.54 6.22
N GLU A 171 30.32 -4.93 6.49
CA GLU A 171 29.79 -4.73 7.85
C GLU A 171 29.07 -5.97 8.41
N GLY A 172 28.87 -7.01 7.59
CA GLY A 172 28.21 -8.26 7.99
C GLY A 172 26.70 -8.15 8.21
N PHE A 173 26.06 -7.17 7.55
CA PHE A 173 24.62 -6.95 7.68
C PHE A 173 23.77 -8.03 7.00
N PHE A 174 24.32 -8.77 6.03
CA PHE A 174 23.58 -9.87 5.41
C PHE A 174 23.42 -11.07 6.35
N GLU A 175 24.44 -11.35 7.17
CA GLU A 175 24.43 -12.38 8.19
C GLU A 175 23.65 -11.95 9.43
N LYS A 176 23.74 -10.67 9.81
CA LYS A 176 23.08 -10.09 11.00
C LYS A 176 22.29 -8.83 10.63
N PRO A 177 21.14 -8.98 9.93
CA PRO A 177 20.37 -7.84 9.44
C PRO A 177 19.85 -6.93 10.55
N LEU A 178 19.56 -7.48 11.73
CA LEU A 178 19.11 -6.70 12.88
C LEU A 178 20.15 -5.65 13.33
N ASN A 179 21.44 -5.87 13.09
CA ASN A 179 22.49 -4.92 13.47
C ASN A 179 22.45 -3.60 12.68
N TYR A 180 21.71 -3.56 11.57
CA TYR A 180 21.47 -2.32 10.82
C TYR A 180 20.52 -1.36 11.58
N HIS A 181 19.66 -1.90 12.43
CA HIS A 181 18.69 -1.14 13.22
C HIS A 181 19.31 -0.70 14.56
N LEU A 182 19.92 0.48 14.55
CA LEU A 182 20.45 1.10 15.77
C LEU A 182 19.33 1.58 16.70
N SER A 183 19.56 1.49 18.01
CA SER A 183 18.64 2.02 19.01
C SER A 183 18.73 3.55 19.07
N PRO A 184 17.63 4.27 18.84
CA PRO A 184 17.62 5.72 18.93
C PRO A 184 17.61 6.22 20.38
N PRO A 185 17.94 7.50 20.62
CA PRO A 185 17.70 8.12 21.92
C PRO A 185 16.20 8.23 22.20
N ASP A 186 15.87 8.14 23.49
CA ASP A 186 14.51 8.35 23.99
C ASP A 186 13.91 9.68 23.50
N LEU A 187 12.60 9.68 23.23
CA LEU A 187 11.86 10.88 22.85
C LEU A 187 11.24 11.56 24.07
N ASP A 188 11.90 12.52 24.69
CA ASP A 188 11.43 13.13 25.95
C ASP A 188 10.25 14.10 25.77
N ALA A 189 10.41 15.12 24.93
CA ALA A 189 9.45 16.23 24.81
C ALA A 189 9.20 16.60 23.35
N PRO A 190 8.35 15.84 22.62
CA PRO A 190 7.91 16.26 21.30
C PRO A 190 7.10 17.55 21.37
N GLU A 191 7.14 18.35 20.30
CA GLU A 191 6.18 19.44 20.10
C GLU A 191 4.79 18.82 19.89
N ILE A 192 3.81 19.21 20.71
CA ILE A 192 2.43 18.73 20.61
C ILE A 192 1.52 19.92 20.33
N ARG A 193 0.77 19.87 19.23
CA ARG A 193 -0.32 20.79 18.92
C ARG A 193 -1.63 20.04 18.87
N ARG A 194 -2.75 20.65 19.28
CA ARG A 194 -4.06 20.02 19.17
C ARG A 194 -4.84 20.61 18.01
N GLU A 195 -5.43 19.74 17.20
CA GLU A 195 -6.31 20.10 16.09
C GLU A 195 -7.63 19.33 16.18
N SER A 196 -8.69 19.88 15.61
CA SER A 196 -9.98 19.19 15.48
C SER A 196 -10.03 18.49 14.12
N ILE A 197 -10.22 17.18 14.13
CA ILE A 197 -10.32 16.35 12.92
C ILE A 197 -11.56 15.47 13.05
N GLY A 198 -12.57 15.76 12.22
CA GLY A 198 -13.87 15.11 12.36
C GLY A 198 -14.49 15.43 13.73
N SER A 199 -14.82 14.39 14.49
CA SER A 199 -15.33 14.52 15.86
C SER A 199 -14.24 14.47 16.94
N HIS A 200 -12.97 14.32 16.56
CA HIS A 200 -11.88 14.06 17.50
C HIS A 200 -11.00 15.29 17.74
N SER A 201 -10.52 15.43 18.98
CA SER A 201 -9.37 16.28 19.28
C SER A 201 -8.10 15.45 19.10
N VAL A 202 -7.26 15.82 18.14
CA VAL A 202 -6.08 15.07 17.73
C VAL A 202 -4.82 15.82 18.13
N GLU A 203 -3.92 15.12 18.82
CA GLU A 203 -2.58 15.60 19.15
C GLU A 203 -1.64 15.37 17.95
N MET A 204 -1.12 16.46 17.40
CA MET A 204 -0.19 16.52 16.27
C MET A 204 1.23 16.62 16.84
N LEU A 205 1.92 15.48 16.88
CA LEU A 205 3.30 15.39 17.37
C LEU A 205 4.28 15.79 16.26
N ARG A 206 5.33 16.51 16.65
CA ARG A 206 6.52 16.79 15.84
C ARG A 206 7.77 16.73 16.71
N PHE A 207 8.82 16.10 16.20
CA PHE A 207 10.13 16.09 16.83
C PHE A 207 11.21 15.90 15.77
N GLU A 208 12.43 16.36 16.05
CA GLU A 208 13.57 16.05 15.20
C GLU A 208 13.76 14.53 15.19
N SER A 209 13.74 13.89 14.02
CA SER A 209 13.89 12.44 13.88
C SER A 209 15.23 11.97 14.43
N GLY A 210 16.31 12.67 14.11
CA GLY A 210 17.68 12.29 14.47
C GLY A 210 18.23 11.09 13.71
N TYR A 211 17.44 10.49 12.81
CA TYR A 211 17.94 9.45 11.91
C TYR A 211 18.94 10.04 10.92
N ALA A 212 20.03 9.31 10.73
CA ALA A 212 20.96 9.54 9.64
C ALA A 212 21.52 8.18 9.22
N PRO A 213 21.69 7.92 7.91
CA PRO A 213 22.44 6.75 7.43
C PRO A 213 23.83 6.65 8.08
N ALA A 214 24.57 5.55 7.96
CA ALA A 214 25.94 5.52 8.48
C ALA A 214 26.85 6.49 7.70
N GLU A 215 27.94 6.97 8.30
CA GLU A 215 28.94 7.76 7.57
C GLU A 215 29.53 6.92 6.42
N GLY A 216 29.56 7.48 5.21
CA GLY A 216 29.99 6.78 4.01
C GLY A 216 28.96 5.80 3.42
N GLU A 217 27.76 5.70 3.98
CA GLU A 217 26.68 4.93 3.37
C GLU A 217 26.17 5.63 2.08
N PRO A 218 26.03 4.90 0.96
CA PRO A 218 25.55 5.49 -0.28
C PRO A 218 24.17 6.11 -0.11
N GLY A 219 23.91 7.22 -0.81
CA GLY A 219 22.65 7.95 -0.68
C GLY A 219 22.51 8.82 0.58
N ARG A 220 23.46 8.76 1.54
CA ARG A 220 23.41 9.54 2.78
C ARG A 220 23.12 11.03 2.58
N ASP A 221 23.98 11.73 1.81
CA ASP A 221 23.88 13.19 1.67
C ASP A 221 22.56 13.59 1.00
N ARG A 222 22.11 12.75 0.06
CA ARG A 222 20.83 12.90 -0.62
C ARG A 222 19.67 12.70 0.35
N TRP A 223 19.67 11.66 1.18
CA TRP A 223 18.64 11.45 2.18
C TRP A 223 18.58 12.61 3.19
N LEU A 224 19.74 13.07 3.68
CA LEU A 224 19.84 14.20 4.61
C LEU A 224 19.46 15.55 3.99
N SER A 225 19.45 15.65 2.66
CA SER A 225 18.94 16.81 1.92
C SER A 225 17.41 16.90 1.92
N TYR A 226 16.70 15.81 2.26
CA TYR A 226 15.24 15.79 2.34
C TYR A 226 14.78 16.46 3.64
N GLU A 227 14.77 17.79 3.66
CA GLU A 227 14.45 18.60 4.84
C GLU A 227 13.13 18.21 5.50
N ALA A 228 12.11 17.86 4.69
CA ALA A 228 10.81 17.43 5.18
C ALA A 228 10.86 16.11 5.98
N CYS A 229 11.89 15.29 5.80
CA CYS A 229 12.10 14.05 6.54
C CYS A 229 12.97 14.22 7.80
N ARG A 230 13.60 15.38 8.03
CA ARG A 230 14.38 15.65 9.25
C ARG A 230 13.53 15.67 10.51
N ASP A 231 12.28 16.08 10.38
CA ASP A 231 11.30 16.03 11.46
C ASP A 231 10.38 14.81 11.29
N ALA A 232 10.27 14.02 12.35
CA ALA A 232 9.23 13.01 12.49
C ALA A 232 7.90 13.66 12.89
N ARG A 233 6.80 13.01 12.49
CA ARG A 233 5.43 13.45 12.74
C ARG A 233 4.58 12.26 13.17
N ALA A 234 3.63 12.49 14.07
CA ALA A 234 2.62 11.49 14.42
C ALA A 234 1.28 12.15 14.80
N TYR A 235 0.19 11.39 14.69
CA TYR A 235 -1.14 11.80 15.13
C TYR A 235 -1.56 10.94 16.32
N VAL A 236 -2.06 11.56 17.38
CA VAL A 236 -2.42 10.85 18.60
C VAL A 236 -3.89 11.15 18.96
N LEU A 237 -4.66 10.08 19.12
CA LEU A 237 -5.97 10.07 19.74
C LEU A 237 -5.80 9.57 21.18
N ARG A 238 -5.93 10.46 22.15
CA ARG A 238 -5.72 10.15 23.56
C ARG A 238 -7.01 10.34 24.34
N HIS A 239 -7.35 9.35 25.16
CA HIS A 239 -8.38 9.50 26.19
C HIS A 239 -7.83 10.24 27.40
N GLU A 240 -8.67 11.06 28.03
CA GLU A 240 -8.39 11.63 29.35
C GLU A 240 -8.64 10.58 30.45
N GLY A 241 -7.95 10.71 31.58
CA GLY A 241 -8.17 9.89 32.78
C GLY A 241 -7.17 8.75 32.98
N GLU A 242 -7.66 7.59 33.42
CA GLU A 242 -6.83 6.46 33.84
C GLU A 242 -5.92 5.90 32.73
N PRO A 243 -4.77 5.30 33.09
CA PRO A 243 -3.90 4.53 32.20
C PRO A 243 -4.65 3.53 31.29
N ARG A 244 -4.25 3.45 30.01
CA ARG A 244 -4.89 2.62 28.98
C ARG A 244 -3.86 1.97 28.06
N PRO A 245 -4.22 0.89 27.33
CA PRO A 245 -3.37 0.36 26.29
C PRO A 245 -3.27 1.32 25.09
N TRP A 246 -2.16 1.24 24.37
CA TRP A 246 -1.86 2.06 23.20
C TRP A 246 -1.72 1.23 21.93
N MET A 247 -2.40 1.64 20.85
CA MET A 247 -2.23 1.06 19.52
C MET A 247 -1.38 1.97 18.64
N ILE A 248 -0.24 1.47 18.17
CA ILE A 248 0.57 2.13 17.14
C ILE A 248 0.06 1.67 15.77
N CYS A 249 -0.59 2.57 15.02
CA CYS A 249 -1.28 2.26 13.77
C CYS A 249 -0.55 2.86 12.56
N THR A 250 0.12 2.02 11.76
CA THR A 250 0.90 2.45 10.59
C THR A 250 0.06 2.36 9.31
N ASN A 251 -0.05 3.46 8.60
CA ASN A 251 -0.84 3.59 7.38
C ASN A 251 -0.11 3.11 6.12
N GLY A 252 -0.85 2.95 5.03
CA GLY A 252 -0.34 2.46 3.75
C GLY A 252 0.33 3.51 2.87
N TYR A 253 0.82 3.06 1.72
CA TYR A 253 1.38 3.93 0.69
C TYR A 253 0.36 4.99 0.23
N ARG A 254 0.84 6.19 -0.13
CA ARG A 254 0.03 7.38 -0.50
C ARG A 254 -0.77 8.04 0.63
N MET A 255 -0.68 7.56 1.87
CA MET A 255 -1.39 8.12 3.02
C MET A 255 -0.53 9.17 3.76
N GLY A 256 -0.79 9.46 5.03
CA GLY A 256 0.00 10.42 5.84
C GLY A 256 -0.73 11.74 6.06
N HIS A 257 -2.00 11.83 5.65
CA HIS A 257 -2.84 12.98 5.89
C HIS A 257 -3.74 12.69 7.08
N ALA A 258 -3.65 13.52 8.12
CA ALA A 258 -4.36 13.32 9.38
C ALA A 258 -5.86 12.98 9.23
N ARG A 259 -6.59 13.64 8.31
CA ARG A 259 -8.02 13.32 8.06
C ARG A 259 -8.27 11.89 7.59
N ILE A 260 -7.40 11.37 6.73
CA ILE A 260 -7.52 10.01 6.19
C ILE A 260 -7.09 9.01 7.26
N ASP A 261 -5.92 9.25 7.85
CA ASP A 261 -5.30 8.31 8.78
C ASP A 261 -6.09 8.17 10.08
N VAL A 262 -6.58 9.29 10.65
CA VAL A 262 -7.43 9.27 11.85
C VAL A 262 -8.72 8.50 11.57
N GLY A 263 -9.40 8.76 10.45
CA GLY A 263 -10.61 8.04 10.09
C GLY A 263 -10.39 6.54 9.85
N LEU A 264 -9.21 6.14 9.38
CA LEU A 264 -8.86 4.74 9.16
C LEU A 264 -8.69 3.95 10.47
N PHE A 265 -8.20 4.61 11.52
CA PHE A 265 -7.83 3.96 12.79
C PHE A 265 -8.70 4.37 13.98
N GLU A 266 -9.68 5.27 13.81
CA GLU A 266 -10.52 5.77 14.91
C GLU A 266 -11.30 4.67 15.63
N ARG A 267 -11.55 3.51 15.00
CA ARG A 267 -12.20 2.35 15.66
C ARG A 267 -11.42 1.91 16.90
N PHE A 268 -10.09 1.98 16.81
CA PHE A 268 -9.08 1.95 17.88
C PHE A 268 -9.57 2.61 19.16
N HIS A 269 -9.85 3.88 18.94
CA HIS A 269 -10.11 4.85 19.98
C HIS A 269 -11.57 4.82 20.44
N THR A 270 -12.50 4.71 19.49
CA THR A 270 -13.94 4.90 19.71
C THR A 270 -14.65 3.63 20.17
N LEU A 271 -14.29 2.46 19.63
CA LEU A 271 -14.98 1.21 19.92
C LEU A 271 -14.27 0.39 21.00
N LEU A 272 -12.93 0.36 20.97
CA LEU A 272 -12.12 -0.39 21.93
C LEU A 272 -11.55 0.47 23.06
N GLY A 273 -11.69 1.79 22.95
CA GLY A 273 -11.28 2.74 23.99
C GLY A 273 -9.76 2.78 24.23
N LEU A 274 -8.97 2.40 23.23
CA LEU A 274 -7.51 2.46 23.26
C LEU A 274 -7.04 3.90 23.00
N ASN A 275 -5.83 4.22 23.46
CA ASN A 275 -5.10 5.34 22.89
C ASN A 275 -4.54 4.91 21.53
N VAL A 276 -4.53 5.80 20.54
CA VAL A 276 -4.04 5.47 19.19
C VAL A 276 -2.95 6.47 18.81
N LEU A 277 -1.80 5.94 18.36
CA LEU A 277 -0.68 6.70 17.83
C LEU A 277 -0.46 6.30 16.37
N ILE A 278 -0.46 7.26 15.46
CA ILE A 278 -0.31 7.04 14.01
C ILE A 278 0.98 7.70 13.56
N PRO A 279 2.09 6.96 13.37
CA PRO A 279 3.31 7.53 12.82
C PRO A 279 3.10 7.95 11.37
N VAL A 280 3.67 9.10 10.98
CA VAL A 280 3.72 9.50 9.57
C VAL A 280 5.08 9.09 9.00
N LEU A 281 5.04 8.10 8.10
CA LEU A 281 6.22 7.56 7.44
C LEU A 281 7.01 8.67 6.69
N PRO A 282 8.34 8.55 6.53
CA PRO A 282 9.12 9.40 5.66
C PRO A 282 8.50 9.50 4.26
N LEU A 283 8.67 10.65 3.61
CA LEU A 283 8.10 10.94 2.29
C LEU A 283 6.56 11.00 2.24
N HIS A 284 5.85 10.78 3.35
CA HIS A 284 4.39 10.83 3.42
C HIS A 284 3.87 12.10 4.08
N GLY A 285 2.66 12.53 3.70
CA GLY A 285 1.93 13.59 4.37
C GLY A 285 2.71 14.91 4.40
N PRO A 286 2.89 15.52 5.58
CA PRO A 286 3.75 16.69 5.77
C PRO A 286 5.24 16.47 5.45
N ARG A 287 5.70 15.21 5.33
CA ARG A 287 7.10 14.84 5.05
C ARG A 287 7.37 14.59 3.56
N ARG A 288 6.38 14.80 2.68
CA ARG A 288 6.49 14.51 1.23
C ARG A 288 7.45 15.47 0.51
N MET A 289 8.20 14.93 -0.46
CA MET A 289 9.09 15.71 -1.33
C MET A 289 8.44 16.12 -2.67
N GLY A 290 7.29 15.53 -3.01
CA GLY A 290 6.57 15.78 -4.26
C GLY A 290 5.10 16.11 -4.08
N TRP A 291 4.36 16.15 -5.19
CA TRP A 291 2.92 16.40 -5.16
C TRP A 291 2.14 15.29 -4.45
N GLN A 292 2.51 14.03 -4.72
CA GLN A 292 1.88 12.86 -4.09
C GLN A 292 2.63 12.46 -2.83
N SER A 293 1.86 12.10 -1.82
CA SER A 293 2.40 11.47 -0.62
C SER A 293 3.06 10.12 -0.96
N GLY A 294 4.15 9.80 -0.28
CA GLY A 294 4.87 8.54 -0.42
C GLY A 294 5.76 8.43 -1.66
N THR A 295 5.74 9.38 -2.59
CA THR A 295 6.63 9.34 -3.76
C THR A 295 8.09 9.22 -3.33
N GLY A 296 8.79 8.20 -3.83
CA GLY A 296 10.16 7.86 -3.47
C GLY A 296 10.30 6.73 -2.45
N PHE A 297 9.24 6.41 -1.69
CA PHE A 297 9.31 5.31 -0.70
C PHE A 297 9.41 3.95 -1.41
N LEU A 298 8.57 3.74 -2.44
CA LEU A 298 8.60 2.56 -3.29
C LEU A 298 8.94 3.01 -4.71
N GLY A 299 10.04 2.53 -5.26
CA GLY A 299 10.48 2.92 -6.60
C GLY A 299 11.80 2.26 -7.02
N ILE A 300 12.31 2.66 -8.18
CA ILE A 300 13.58 2.16 -8.71
C ILE A 300 14.76 2.51 -7.80
N ASP A 301 14.65 3.62 -7.07
CA ASP A 301 15.66 4.11 -6.13
C ASP A 301 15.56 3.38 -4.80
N VAL A 302 16.15 2.19 -4.77
CA VAL A 302 16.03 1.26 -3.65
C VAL A 302 16.83 1.68 -2.43
N VAL A 303 17.79 2.59 -2.58
CA VAL A 303 18.58 3.15 -1.48
C VAL A 303 17.76 4.17 -0.70
N ASP A 304 16.93 4.98 -1.39
CA ASP A 304 15.92 5.79 -0.71
C ASP A 304 14.86 4.92 -0.03
N THR A 305 14.42 3.84 -0.66
CA THR A 305 13.50 2.88 -0.02
C THR A 305 14.10 2.31 1.27
N LEU A 306 15.36 1.89 1.23
CA LEU A 306 16.11 1.40 2.39
C LEU A 306 16.12 2.44 3.52
N HIS A 307 16.50 3.70 3.23
CA HIS A 307 16.55 4.75 4.24
C HIS A 307 15.18 5.18 4.74
N ALA A 308 14.16 5.20 3.87
CA ALA A 308 12.78 5.51 4.24
C ALA A 308 12.24 4.51 5.25
N GLU A 309 12.46 3.22 5.02
CA GLU A 309 12.03 2.18 5.95
C GLU A 309 12.88 2.20 7.24
N ALA A 310 14.21 2.30 7.14
CA ALA A 310 15.07 2.37 8.31
C ALA A 310 14.75 3.58 9.20
N GLN A 311 14.49 4.75 8.61
CA GLN A 311 14.03 5.92 9.33
C GLN A 311 12.62 5.73 9.93
N SER A 312 11.73 4.99 9.26
CA SER A 312 10.40 4.67 9.82
C SER A 312 10.55 3.89 11.13
N ILE A 313 11.39 2.87 11.13
CA ILE A 313 11.67 2.04 12.33
C ILE A 313 12.38 2.83 13.42
N TRP A 314 13.34 3.69 13.04
CA TRP A 314 13.97 4.62 13.97
C TRP A 314 12.95 5.55 14.64
N ASP A 315 12.09 6.21 13.87
CA ASP A 315 11.06 7.12 14.37
C ASP A 315 10.05 6.39 15.26
N MET A 316 9.64 5.18 14.87
CA MET A 316 8.70 4.36 15.63
C MET A 316 9.28 3.87 16.96
N GLN A 317 10.57 3.50 17.02
CA GLN A 317 11.25 3.19 18.28
C GLN A 317 11.23 4.39 19.24
N ARG A 318 11.46 5.60 18.72
CA ARG A 318 11.39 6.84 19.53
C ARG A 318 9.97 7.09 20.02
N LEU A 319 8.97 6.92 19.16
CA LEU A 319 7.56 7.04 19.53
C LEU A 319 7.15 6.00 20.58
N LEU A 320 7.65 4.76 20.50
CA LEU A 320 7.43 3.72 21.51
C LEU A 320 8.00 4.13 22.88
N SER A 321 9.24 4.66 22.91
CA SER A 321 9.84 5.17 24.16
C SER A 321 8.98 6.27 24.80
N TRP A 322 8.35 7.12 23.98
CA TRP A 322 7.45 8.17 24.45
C TRP A 322 6.14 7.59 24.98
N VAL A 323 5.56 6.60 24.28
CA VAL A 323 4.34 5.88 24.71
C VAL A 323 4.54 5.20 26.07
N HIS A 324 5.67 4.54 26.30
CA HIS A 324 5.97 3.92 27.60
C HIS A 324 6.01 4.93 28.75
N ARG A 325 6.37 6.19 28.47
CA ARG A 325 6.33 7.29 29.45
C ARG A 325 4.94 7.93 29.62
N GLN A 326 3.93 7.47 28.89
CA GLN A 326 2.53 7.91 29.03
C GLN A 326 1.68 6.92 29.87
N ASP A 327 2.30 6.19 30.81
CA ASP A 327 1.65 5.17 31.63
C ASP A 327 0.86 4.13 30.80
N ALA A 328 1.41 3.70 29.66
CA ALA A 328 0.78 2.68 28.83
C ALA A 328 0.69 1.34 29.58
N THR A 329 -0.51 0.76 29.68
CA THR A 329 -0.69 -0.55 30.35
C THR A 329 -0.30 -1.74 29.47
N ALA A 330 -0.38 -1.57 28.15
CA ALA A 330 0.12 -2.46 27.12
C ALA A 330 0.28 -1.68 25.81
N VAL A 331 1.11 -2.18 24.88
CA VAL A 331 1.30 -1.56 23.56
C VAL A 331 1.12 -2.61 22.47
N GLY A 332 0.27 -2.32 21.49
CA GLY A 332 0.09 -3.14 20.30
C GLY A 332 0.45 -2.37 19.03
N ALA A 333 0.71 -3.09 17.95
CA ALA A 333 1.00 -2.51 16.64
C ALA A 333 0.03 -3.03 15.56
N PHE A 334 -0.51 -2.14 14.73
CA PHE A 334 -1.37 -2.43 13.59
C PHE A 334 -0.79 -1.79 12.35
N GLY A 335 -0.82 -2.48 11.22
CA GLY A 335 -0.35 -1.93 9.96
C GLY A 335 -1.23 -2.33 8.79
N LEU A 336 -1.37 -1.45 7.80
CA LEU A 336 -2.06 -1.78 6.55
C LEU A 336 -1.14 -1.60 5.35
N SER A 337 -1.07 -2.59 4.45
CA SER A 337 -0.33 -2.50 3.20
C SER A 337 1.17 -2.24 3.45
N LEU A 338 1.72 -1.11 2.97
CA LEU A 338 3.06 -0.65 3.36
C LEU A 338 3.20 -0.51 4.89
N GLY A 339 2.19 -0.02 5.58
CA GLY A 339 2.21 0.02 7.05
C GLY A 339 2.20 -1.36 7.68
N GLY A 340 1.68 -2.38 6.99
CA GLY A 340 1.78 -3.80 7.38
C GLY A 340 3.23 -4.30 7.29
N TYR A 341 3.94 -3.94 6.21
CA TYR A 341 5.39 -4.18 6.06
C TYR A 341 6.15 -3.56 7.24
N THR A 342 5.97 -2.26 7.46
CA THR A 342 6.68 -1.52 8.51
C THR A 342 6.31 -2.01 9.90
N THR A 343 5.06 -2.39 10.14
CA THR A 343 4.63 -3.01 11.41
C THR A 343 5.32 -4.34 11.65
N ALA A 344 5.49 -5.16 10.61
CA ALA A 344 6.16 -6.44 10.74
C ALA A 344 7.66 -6.30 11.02
N VAL A 345 8.33 -5.33 10.37
CA VAL A 345 9.72 -4.97 10.68
C VAL A 345 9.83 -4.41 12.10
N PHE A 346 8.94 -3.49 12.48
CA PHE A 346 8.92 -2.90 13.82
C PHE A 346 8.77 -3.98 14.92
N ALA A 347 7.83 -4.91 14.74
CA ALA A 347 7.61 -6.05 15.63
C ALA A 347 8.81 -7.02 15.75
N SER A 348 9.78 -6.93 14.84
CA SER A 348 11.01 -7.71 14.85
C SER A 348 12.20 -6.95 15.45
N VAL A 349 12.11 -5.63 15.54
CA VAL A 349 13.17 -4.76 16.07
C VAL A 349 12.96 -4.46 17.56
N VAL A 350 11.73 -4.16 17.97
CA VAL A 350 11.42 -3.73 19.35
C VAL A 350 10.94 -4.87 20.23
N GLU A 351 11.17 -4.72 21.54
CA GLU A 351 10.62 -5.59 22.57
C GLU A 351 9.28 -5.04 23.10
N ASP A 352 8.62 -5.81 23.97
CA ASP A 352 7.49 -5.37 24.80
C ASP A 352 6.18 -4.97 24.07
N LEU A 353 6.01 -5.41 22.82
CA LEU A 353 4.70 -5.35 22.16
C LEU A 353 3.83 -6.54 22.59
N ALA A 354 2.62 -6.24 23.07
CA ALA A 354 1.62 -7.24 23.45
C ALA A 354 1.02 -7.96 22.24
N CYS A 355 0.87 -7.26 21.11
CA CYS A 355 0.42 -7.85 19.86
C CYS A 355 0.92 -7.07 18.63
N ALA A 356 1.01 -7.74 17.48
CA ALA A 356 1.28 -7.13 16.18
C ALA A 356 0.38 -7.72 15.10
N ILE A 357 -0.28 -6.82 14.35
CA ILE A 357 -1.24 -7.17 13.30
C ILE A 357 -0.88 -6.51 11.97
N PRO A 358 -0.03 -7.15 11.14
CA PRO A 358 0.17 -6.78 9.74
C PRO A 358 -1.05 -7.17 8.89
N GLY A 359 -1.85 -6.19 8.51
CA GLY A 359 -3.02 -6.34 7.65
C GLY A 359 -2.71 -6.07 6.18
N ILE A 360 -3.19 -6.94 5.29
CA ILE A 360 -2.90 -6.91 3.84
C ILE A 360 -1.43 -6.55 3.53
N PRO A 361 -0.45 -7.15 4.26
CA PRO A 361 0.90 -6.60 4.32
C PRO A 361 1.65 -6.81 3.01
N LEU A 362 2.33 -5.75 2.56
CA LEU A 362 3.49 -5.94 1.69
C LEU A 362 4.56 -6.69 2.49
N ALA A 363 5.20 -7.71 1.89
CA ALA A 363 6.32 -8.42 2.51
C ALA A 363 7.64 -8.40 1.69
N ASP A 364 7.56 -8.24 0.36
CA ASP A 364 8.70 -8.33 -0.56
C ASP A 364 8.69 -7.16 -1.57
N ILE A 365 9.51 -6.15 -1.32
CA ILE A 365 9.61 -4.95 -2.17
C ILE A 365 10.14 -5.27 -3.58
N PRO A 366 11.23 -6.06 -3.78
CA PRO A 366 11.69 -6.44 -5.12
C PRO A 366 10.59 -7.10 -5.97
N ARG A 367 9.81 -8.02 -5.38
CA ARG A 367 8.69 -8.68 -6.06
C ARG A 367 7.59 -7.68 -6.43
N MET A 368 7.27 -6.77 -5.52
CA MET A 368 6.33 -5.67 -5.80
C MET A 368 6.83 -4.79 -6.95
N LEU A 369 8.12 -4.45 -6.98
CA LEU A 369 8.72 -3.65 -8.05
C LEU A 369 8.63 -4.39 -9.38
N SER A 370 8.96 -5.68 -9.40
CA SER A 370 8.84 -6.51 -10.60
C SER A 370 7.39 -6.59 -11.11
N ARG A 371 6.40 -6.61 -10.21
CA ARG A 371 4.97 -6.69 -10.57
C ARG A 371 4.48 -5.39 -11.20
N HIS A 372 4.81 -4.24 -10.61
CA HIS A 372 4.18 -2.96 -10.97
C HIS A 372 5.02 -2.04 -11.86
N ALA A 373 6.34 -2.24 -11.94
CA ALA A 373 7.19 -1.40 -12.78
C ALA A 373 6.79 -1.49 -14.26
N SER A 374 7.06 -0.43 -15.01
CA SER A 374 6.94 -0.43 -16.48
C SER A 374 7.88 -1.49 -17.07
N ALA A 375 7.31 -2.51 -17.73
CA ALA A 375 8.07 -3.68 -18.20
C ALA A 375 9.19 -3.30 -19.18
N HIS A 376 8.93 -2.31 -20.05
CA HIS A 376 9.94 -1.82 -20.98
C HIS A 376 11.08 -1.06 -20.25
N GLN A 377 10.74 -0.22 -19.27
CA GLN A 377 11.74 0.53 -18.51
C GLN A 377 12.54 -0.38 -17.57
N MET A 378 11.90 -1.34 -16.91
CA MET A 378 12.58 -2.34 -16.09
C MET A 378 13.55 -3.17 -16.95
N ARG A 379 13.11 -3.65 -18.12
CA ARG A 379 14.01 -4.34 -19.07
C ARG A 379 15.19 -3.45 -19.48
N TYR A 380 14.94 -2.18 -19.80
CA TYR A 380 16.01 -1.23 -20.11
C TYR A 380 16.99 -1.06 -18.94
N ALA A 381 16.48 -0.88 -17.71
CA ALA A 381 17.28 -0.78 -16.49
C ALA A 381 18.18 -2.00 -16.31
N MET A 382 17.64 -3.21 -16.50
CA MET A 382 18.41 -4.46 -16.44
C MET A 382 19.54 -4.51 -17.48
N THR A 383 19.31 -4.02 -18.71
CA THR A 383 20.40 -3.93 -19.72
C THR A 383 21.52 -2.95 -19.33
N LYS A 384 21.24 -2.03 -18.41
CA LYS A 384 22.22 -1.08 -17.86
C LYS A 384 22.91 -1.58 -16.58
N GLY A 385 22.48 -2.71 -16.04
CA GLY A 385 23.06 -3.30 -14.83
C GLY A 385 22.21 -3.17 -13.56
N TYR A 386 20.94 -2.76 -13.67
CA TYR A 386 20.00 -2.85 -12.54
C TYR A 386 19.65 -4.31 -12.28
N ASP A 387 19.84 -4.78 -11.04
CA ASP A 387 19.79 -6.19 -10.68
C ASP A 387 18.82 -6.40 -9.50
N LEU A 388 17.67 -7.01 -9.77
CA LEU A 388 16.64 -7.26 -8.76
C LEU A 388 17.09 -8.23 -7.66
N GLU A 389 18.02 -9.14 -7.95
CA GLU A 389 18.59 -10.02 -6.93
C GLU A 389 19.43 -9.21 -5.94
N ARG A 390 20.25 -8.28 -6.46
CA ARG A 390 21.00 -7.31 -5.64
C ARG A 390 20.09 -6.45 -4.77
N VAL A 391 18.99 -5.98 -5.35
CA VAL A 391 17.98 -5.19 -4.61
C VAL A 391 17.41 -6.02 -3.46
N SER A 392 17.12 -7.29 -3.69
CA SER A 392 16.66 -8.22 -2.64
C SER A 392 17.69 -8.38 -1.53
N GLU A 393 18.97 -8.55 -1.88
CA GLU A 393 20.07 -8.66 -0.91
C GLU A 393 20.20 -7.39 -0.05
N ILE A 394 20.20 -6.21 -0.66
CA ILE A 394 20.35 -4.94 0.07
C ILE A 394 19.15 -4.68 0.98
N LEU A 395 17.92 -4.89 0.48
CA LEU A 395 16.71 -4.67 1.28
C LEU A 395 16.48 -5.74 2.35
N ARG A 396 17.30 -6.79 2.40
CA ARG A 396 17.27 -7.83 3.45
C ARG A 396 17.30 -7.27 4.86
N VAL A 397 18.06 -6.18 5.09
CA VAL A 397 18.20 -5.57 6.42
C VAL A 397 16.91 -4.88 6.90
N VAL A 398 16.01 -4.52 5.98
CA VAL A 398 14.70 -3.94 6.28
C VAL A 398 13.56 -4.88 5.91
N SER A 399 13.82 -6.16 5.65
CA SER A 399 12.79 -7.11 5.19
C SER A 399 12.12 -7.85 6.35
N PRO A 400 10.77 -7.84 6.45
CA PRO A 400 10.05 -8.60 7.46
C PRO A 400 10.05 -10.11 7.20
N LEU A 401 10.57 -10.58 6.05
CA LEU A 401 10.72 -12.00 5.71
C LEU A 401 12.08 -12.58 6.17
N VAL A 402 12.90 -11.77 6.83
CA VAL A 402 14.22 -12.18 7.35
C VAL A 402 14.36 -11.83 8.82
N LEU A 403 13.78 -10.72 9.27
CA LEU A 403 13.77 -10.34 10.67
C LEU A 403 12.74 -11.19 11.44
N GLU A 404 13.14 -11.75 12.58
CA GLU A 404 12.27 -12.60 13.40
C GLU A 404 11.39 -11.75 14.33
N PRO A 405 10.06 -11.96 14.34
CA PRO A 405 9.16 -11.21 15.21
C PRO A 405 9.43 -11.53 16.69
N LYS A 406 9.55 -10.48 17.51
CA LYS A 406 9.78 -10.57 18.96
C LYS A 406 8.49 -10.71 19.77
N VAL A 407 7.35 -10.35 19.15
CA VAL A 407 6.02 -10.53 19.72
C VAL A 407 5.75 -12.02 19.96
N PRO A 408 5.21 -12.45 21.12
CA PRO A 408 4.83 -13.84 21.35
C PRO A 408 3.80 -14.33 20.32
N LEU A 409 3.83 -15.63 19.97
CA LEU A 409 2.95 -16.21 18.93
C LEU A 409 1.46 -15.90 19.15
N GLY A 410 0.99 -15.93 20.40
CA GLY A 410 -0.40 -15.61 20.75
C GLY A 410 -0.82 -14.15 20.49
N GLY A 411 0.14 -13.24 20.35
CA GLY A 411 -0.07 -11.83 20.01
C GLY A 411 0.11 -11.52 18.53
N ARG A 412 0.39 -12.52 17.69
CA ARG A 412 0.59 -12.34 16.24
C ARG A 412 -0.70 -12.64 15.49
N MET A 413 -1.08 -11.77 14.56
CA MET A 413 -2.18 -12.03 13.64
C MET A 413 -1.90 -11.39 12.29
N ILE A 414 -2.29 -12.06 11.20
CA ILE A 414 -2.23 -11.51 9.86
C ILE A 414 -3.62 -11.61 9.22
N PHE A 415 -3.97 -10.68 8.34
CA PHE A 415 -5.14 -10.88 7.48
C PHE A 415 -4.84 -10.45 6.04
N GLY A 416 -5.52 -11.08 5.08
CA GLY A 416 -5.29 -10.86 3.66
C GLY A 416 -6.55 -11.00 2.82
N ALA A 417 -6.56 -10.32 1.68
CA ALA A 417 -7.59 -10.46 0.66
C ALA A 417 -7.19 -11.56 -0.33
N THR A 418 -8.11 -12.43 -0.71
CA THR A 418 -7.85 -13.53 -1.66
C THR A 418 -7.71 -13.06 -3.11
N ALA A 419 -8.20 -11.87 -3.46
CA ALA A 419 -8.16 -11.29 -4.81
C ALA A 419 -7.50 -9.90 -4.83
N ASP A 420 -6.54 -9.67 -3.93
CA ASP A 420 -5.74 -8.46 -3.87
C ASP A 420 -4.90 -8.26 -5.13
N ARG A 421 -5.02 -7.10 -5.79
CA ARG A 421 -4.24 -6.79 -7.00
C ARG A 421 -3.03 -5.90 -6.73
N LEU A 422 -3.05 -5.16 -5.62
CA LEU A 422 -1.99 -4.22 -5.24
C LEU A 422 -0.84 -4.98 -4.58
N VAL A 423 -1.16 -5.78 -3.59
CA VAL A 423 -0.21 -6.64 -2.87
C VAL A 423 -0.69 -8.07 -3.05
N ALA A 424 -0.01 -8.81 -3.91
CA ALA A 424 -0.45 -10.16 -4.24
C ALA A 424 -0.54 -11.04 -2.97
N PRO A 425 -1.52 -11.97 -2.89
CA PRO A 425 -1.77 -12.76 -1.69
C PRO A 425 -0.57 -13.59 -1.18
N ASP A 426 0.40 -13.88 -2.05
CA ASP A 426 1.64 -14.55 -1.66
C ASP A 426 2.48 -13.75 -0.65
N HIS A 427 2.41 -12.41 -0.65
CA HIS A 427 3.09 -11.60 0.36
C HIS A 427 2.55 -11.90 1.77
N VAL A 428 1.23 -12.00 1.90
CA VAL A 428 0.55 -12.30 3.17
C VAL A 428 0.89 -13.72 3.64
N ARG A 429 0.84 -14.69 2.72
CA ARG A 429 1.21 -16.08 3.01
C ARG A 429 2.68 -16.21 3.42
N ASP A 430 3.59 -15.55 2.71
CA ASP A 430 5.03 -15.66 2.98
C ASP A 430 5.36 -15.10 4.36
N LEU A 431 4.76 -13.96 4.74
CA LEU A 431 4.92 -13.41 6.08
C LEU A 431 4.30 -14.33 7.14
N TRP A 432 3.13 -14.90 6.87
CA TRP A 432 2.48 -15.86 7.78
C TRP A 432 3.35 -17.08 8.06
N ARG A 433 3.94 -17.69 7.03
CA ARG A 433 4.89 -18.80 7.21
C ARG A 433 6.13 -18.37 7.99
N HIS A 434 6.68 -17.20 7.68
CA HIS A 434 7.85 -16.67 8.36
C HIS A 434 7.60 -16.38 9.85
N TRP A 435 6.36 -16.04 10.22
CA TRP A 435 5.94 -15.75 11.60
C TRP A 435 5.54 -16.98 12.42
N ASP A 436 5.91 -18.18 11.96
CA ASP A 436 5.54 -19.48 12.55
C ASP A 436 4.04 -19.77 12.47
N GLU A 437 3.41 -19.39 11.35
CA GLU A 437 2.00 -19.67 11.06
C GLU A 437 1.03 -19.20 12.16
N PRO A 438 1.05 -17.90 12.54
CA PRO A 438 0.14 -17.37 13.55
C PRO A 438 -1.30 -17.37 13.05
N GLU A 439 -2.22 -16.82 13.83
CA GLU A 439 -3.57 -16.64 13.36
C GLU A 439 -3.62 -15.85 12.04
N ILE A 440 -4.34 -16.41 11.06
CA ILE A 440 -4.58 -15.76 9.77
C ILE A 440 -6.07 -15.69 9.44
N VAL A 441 -6.52 -14.51 9.01
CA VAL A 441 -7.88 -14.32 8.49
C VAL A 441 -7.83 -13.94 7.01
N TRP A 442 -8.36 -14.82 6.18
CA TRP A 442 -8.60 -14.52 4.76
C TRP A 442 -10.03 -14.03 4.55
N TYR A 443 -10.20 -13.01 3.72
CA TYR A 443 -11.52 -12.55 3.27
C TYR A 443 -11.62 -12.53 1.75
N ASP A 444 -12.84 -12.77 1.25
CA ASP A 444 -13.12 -12.77 -0.18
C ASP A 444 -13.29 -11.33 -0.69
N GLY A 445 -12.17 -10.72 -1.06
CA GLY A 445 -12.12 -9.33 -1.45
C GLY A 445 -10.79 -8.90 -2.06
N ALA A 446 -10.70 -7.60 -2.28
CA ALA A 446 -9.57 -6.88 -2.87
C ALA A 446 -8.88 -5.99 -1.80
N HIS A 447 -7.74 -5.36 -2.14
CA HIS A 447 -6.83 -4.69 -1.21
C HIS A 447 -7.54 -3.70 -0.28
N VAL A 448 -8.40 -2.85 -0.82
CA VAL A 448 -9.04 -1.76 -0.06
C VAL A 448 -10.45 -2.09 0.46
N THR A 449 -10.82 -3.37 0.49
CA THR A 449 -12.21 -3.79 0.77
C THR A 449 -12.43 -4.45 2.14
N PHE A 450 -11.39 -4.51 2.98
CA PHE A 450 -11.45 -5.11 4.33
C PHE A 450 -12.37 -4.36 5.31
N GLY A 451 -12.65 -3.07 5.08
CA GLY A 451 -13.29 -2.21 6.08
C GLY A 451 -14.65 -2.71 6.59
N SER A 452 -15.41 -3.43 5.77
CA SER A 452 -16.71 -4.03 6.14
C SER A 452 -16.64 -5.54 6.45
N GLU A 453 -15.45 -6.13 6.44
CA GLU A 453 -15.26 -7.57 6.57
C GLU A 453 -15.31 -7.99 8.04
N ARG A 454 -16.48 -8.48 8.47
CA ARG A 454 -16.73 -8.89 9.86
C ARG A 454 -15.71 -9.89 10.39
N ARG A 455 -15.28 -10.85 9.57
CA ARG A 455 -14.29 -11.86 9.99
C ARG A 455 -12.95 -11.25 10.36
N VAL A 456 -12.49 -10.25 9.58
CA VAL A 456 -11.24 -9.53 9.86
C VAL A 456 -11.34 -8.85 11.22
N TRP A 457 -12.39 -8.06 11.43
CA TRP A 457 -12.53 -7.30 12.67
C TRP A 457 -12.81 -8.18 13.90
N SER A 458 -13.56 -9.27 13.76
CA SER A 458 -13.72 -10.23 14.85
C SER A 458 -12.41 -10.91 15.26
N GLY A 459 -11.53 -11.22 14.30
CA GLY A 459 -10.19 -11.75 14.60
C GLY A 459 -9.31 -10.70 15.28
N VAL A 460 -9.30 -9.47 14.76
CA VAL A 460 -8.55 -8.35 15.35
C VAL A 460 -9.00 -8.10 16.78
N ASP A 461 -10.30 -7.99 17.03
CA ASP A 461 -10.82 -7.70 18.37
C ASP A 461 -10.50 -8.83 19.36
N ARG A 462 -10.51 -10.08 18.90
CA ARG A 462 -10.12 -11.23 19.71
C ARG A 462 -8.64 -11.21 20.07
N ILE A 463 -7.75 -11.02 19.08
CA ILE A 463 -6.31 -10.95 19.32
C ILE A 463 -5.95 -9.82 20.28
N LEU A 464 -6.61 -8.67 20.15
CA LEU A 464 -6.43 -7.56 21.08
C LEU A 464 -6.88 -7.94 22.50
N SER A 465 -8.09 -8.47 22.64
CA SER A 465 -8.63 -8.87 23.95
C SER A 465 -7.79 -9.94 24.65
N GLU A 466 -7.33 -10.96 23.92
CA GLU A 466 -6.55 -12.07 24.47
C GLU A 466 -5.15 -11.64 24.95
N ASN A 467 -4.65 -10.50 24.46
CA ASN A 467 -3.33 -9.96 24.78
C ASN A 467 -3.37 -8.66 25.61
N GLY A 468 -4.47 -8.42 26.35
CA GLY A 468 -4.56 -7.31 27.29
C GLY A 468 -4.73 -5.92 26.64
N MET A 469 -5.06 -5.88 25.34
CA MET A 469 -5.37 -4.65 24.59
C MET A 469 -6.87 -4.33 24.67
N SER A 470 -7.40 -4.27 25.89
CA SER A 470 -8.78 -3.90 26.21
C SER A 470 -8.82 -3.12 27.53
N ILE A 471 -9.88 -2.35 27.76
CA ILE A 471 -10.13 -1.64 29.03
C ILE A 471 -10.73 -2.57 30.07
#